data_AF-A0A6L7IGY4-F1
#
_entry.id   AF-A0A6L7IGY4-F1
#
_cell.length_a   1.000
_cell.length_b   1.000
_cell.length_c   1.000
_cell.angle_alpha   90.00
_cell.angle_beta   90.00
_cell.angle_gamma   90.00
#
_symmetry.space_group_name_H-M   'P 1'
#
loop_
_entity.id
_entity.type
_entity.pdbx_description
1 polymer ?
#
loop_
_entity_poly.entity_id
_entity_poly.type
_entity_poly.pdbx_seq_one_letter_code
_entity_poly.pdbx_strand_id
1 'polypeptide(L)' 'MYPSTIDNQEISVTLALLDNELQQILHYCKKYSWKFKMINSNNIQLFVPSNSLHLLFYLGREIFSRSCA' A
#
# COMPACT_ATOMS: atom_id res chain seq x y z
N MET A 1 -15.72 -26.79 15.45
CA MET A 1 -15.15 -26.14 14.25
C MET A 1 -14.53 -24.84 14.73
N TYR A 2 -13.23 -24.83 15.01
CA TYR A 2 -12.54 -23.63 15.46
C TYR A 2 -12.56 -22.62 14.29
N PRO A 3 -12.91 -21.34 14.50
CA PRO A 3 -12.73 -20.38 13.43
C PRO A 3 -11.24 -20.38 13.13
N SER A 4 -10.89 -20.71 11.89
CA SER A 4 -9.53 -20.59 11.37
C SER A 4 -9.02 -19.24 11.82
N THR A 5 -7.97 -19.24 12.65
CA THR A 5 -7.17 -18.06 12.95
C THR A 5 -6.96 -17.36 11.63
N ILE A 6 -7.58 -16.20 11.44
CA ILE A 6 -7.28 -15.31 10.33
C ILE A 6 -5.86 -14.86 10.64
N ASP A 7 -4.91 -15.69 10.24
CA ASP A 7 -3.51 -15.40 10.29
C ASP A 7 -3.38 -14.13 9.47
N ASN A 8 -3.01 -13.03 10.13
CA ASN A 8 -2.84 -11.72 9.51
C ASN A 8 -1.62 -11.80 8.58
N GLN A 9 -1.73 -12.61 7.51
CA GLN A 9 -0.71 -12.80 6.52
C GLN A 9 -0.46 -11.44 5.89
N GLU A 10 0.73 -10.90 6.14
CA GLU A 10 1.21 -9.71 5.48
C GLU A 10 1.54 -10.08 4.04
N ILE A 11 0.92 -9.36 3.10
CA ILE A 11 1.20 -9.46 1.67
C ILE A 11 2.22 -8.39 1.33
N SER A 12 3.28 -8.76 0.60
CA SER A 12 4.22 -7.78 0.05
C SER A 12 3.78 -7.31 -1.33
N VAL A 13 3.65 -6.01 -1.53
CA VAL A 13 3.36 -5.40 -2.83
C VAL A 13 4.43 -4.37 -3.17
N THR A 14 4.98 -4.48 -4.38
CA THR A 14 5.94 -3.48 -4.88
C THR A 14 5.23 -2.52 -5.82
N LEU A 15 5.40 -1.22 -5.56
CA LEU A 15 4.87 -0.14 -6.39
C LEU A 15 6.03 0.63 -7.02
N ALA A 16 5.91 0.92 -8.31
CA ALA A 16 6.75 1.87 -9.02
C ALA A 16 5.94 3.16 -9.19
N LEU A 17 6.43 4.27 -8.63
CA LEU A 17 5.68 5.51 -8.44
C LEU A 17 6.50 6.71 -8.90
N LEU A 18 5.84 7.74 -9.39
CA LEU A 18 6.43 9.07 -9.56
C LEU A 18 6.58 9.76 -8.19
N ASP A 19 7.45 10.78 -8.09
CA ASP A 19 7.78 11.45 -6.81
C ASP A 19 6.54 11.94 -6.04
N ASN A 20 5.57 12.52 -6.74
CA ASN A 20 4.32 13.01 -6.13
C ASN A 20 3.45 11.86 -5.59
N GLU A 21 3.40 10.74 -6.32
CA GLU A 21 2.63 9.56 -5.95
C GLU A 21 3.29 8.83 -4.77
N LEU A 22 4.63 8.79 -4.74
CA LEU A 22 5.41 8.25 -3.64
C LEU A 22 5.13 9.01 -2.34
N GLN A 23 5.11 10.34 -2.35
CA GLN A 23 4.78 11.14 -1.17
C GLN A 23 3.38 10.84 -0.64
N GLN A 24 2.39 10.68 -1.53
CA GLN A 24 1.04 10.32 -1.14
C GLN A 24 0.97 8.91 -0.55
N ILE A 25 1.62 7.91 -1.17
CA ILE A 25 1.68 6.55 -0.64
C ILE A 25 2.36 6.52 0.74
N LEU A 26 3.46 7.26 0.95
CA LEU A 26 4.13 7.35 2.24
C LEU A 26 3.23 7.96 3.32
N HIS A 27 2.46 8.99 2.99
CA HIS A 27 1.45 9.56 3.90
C HIS A 27 0.43 8.50 4.33
N TYR A 28 -0.08 7.70 3.40
CA TYR A 28 -1.04 6.64 3.69
C TYR A 28 -0.44 5.48 4.49
N CYS A 29 0.81 5.11 4.23
CA CYS A 29 1.51 4.12 5.03
C CYS A 29 1.61 4.55 6.49
N LYS A 30 1.91 5.82 6.74
CA LYS A 30 1.91 6.40 8.09
C LYS A 30 0.51 6.42 8.72
N LYS A 31 -0.51 6.79 7.96
CA LYS A 31 -1.91 6.86 8.42
C LYS A 31 -2.45 5.49 8.86
N TYR A 32 -2.13 4.43 8.12
CA TYR A 32 -2.61 3.06 8.37
C TYR A 32 -1.58 2.16 9.07
N SER A 33 -0.46 2.72 9.52
CA SER A 33 0.64 1.98 10.16
C SER A 33 1.16 0.80 9.33
N TRP A 34 1.15 0.93 8.00
CA TRP A 34 1.70 -0.09 7.10
C TRP A 34 3.23 -0.01 7.10
N LYS A 35 3.87 -1.17 7.17
CA LYS A 35 5.32 -1.26 7.03
C LYS A 35 5.67 -1.08 5.56
N PHE A 36 6.80 -0.43 5.30
CA PHE A 36 7.30 -0.26 3.95
C PHE A 36 8.83 -0.29 3.92
N LYS A 37 9.39 -0.56 2.74
CA LYS A 37 10.81 -0.51 2.45
C LYS A 37 11.01 0.22 1.12
N MET A 38 11.87 1.22 1.11
CA MET A 38 12.36 1.81 -0.14
C MET A 38 13.33 0.85 -0.81
N ILE A 39 13.05 0.46 -2.05
CA ILE A 39 13.95 -0.36 -2.87
C ILE A 39 14.92 0.57 -3.63
N ASN A 40 14.39 1.63 -4.23
CA ASN A 40 15.17 2.72 -4.85
C ASN A 40 14.31 4.00 -4.84
N SER A 41 14.76 5.07 -5.52
CA SER A 41 14.09 6.38 -5.50
C SER A 41 12.60 6.33 -5.87
N ASN A 42 12.18 5.40 -6.73
CA ASN A 42 10.82 5.36 -7.29
C ASN A 42 10.08 4.06 -6.95
N ASN A 43 10.76 3.08 -6.34
CA ASN A 43 10.20 1.78 -6.03
C ASN A 43 10.09 1.59 -4.52
N ILE A 44 8.86 1.36 -4.06
CA ILE A 44 8.53 1.09 -2.67
C ILE A 44 7.90 -0.29 -2.53
N GLN A 45 8.36 -1.06 -1.55
CA GLN A 45 7.73 -2.30 -1.14
C GLN A 45 6.86 -2.03 0.07
N LEU A 46 5.57 -2.32 -0.01
CA LEU A 46 4.60 -2.23 1.06
C LEU A 46 4.34 -3.62 1.63
N PHE A 47 4.21 -3.70 2.95
CA PHE A 47 3.74 -4.91 3.63
C PHE A 47 2.37 -4.58 4.22
N VAL A 48 1.34 -5.10 3.55
CA VAL A 48 -0.06 -4.78 3.83
C VAL A 48 -0.72 -6.03 4.41
N PRO A 49 -1.44 -5.92 5.54
CA PRO A 49 -2.26 -7.01 6.04
C PRO A 49 -3.24 -7.48 4.95
N SER A 50 -3.41 -8.79 4.74
CA SER A 50 -4.28 -9.33 3.69
C SER A 50 -5.71 -8.78 3.73
N ASN A 51 -6.26 -8.56 4.93
CA ASN A 51 -7.57 -7.96 5.15
C ASN A 51 -7.67 -6.49 4.70
N SER A 52 -6.54 -5.81 4.50
CA SER A 52 -6.41 -4.39 4.15
C SER A 52 -6.03 -4.19 2.69
N LEU A 53 -5.91 -5.25 1.88
CA LEU A 53 -5.53 -5.16 0.47
C LEU A 53 -6.50 -4.28 -0.34
N HIS A 54 -7.78 -4.28 0.00
CA HIS A 54 -8.80 -3.43 -0.65
C HIS A 54 -8.48 -1.92 -0.51
N LEU A 55 -7.81 -1.51 0.57
CA LEU A 55 -7.37 -0.12 0.74
C LEU A 55 -6.29 0.24 -0.29
N LEU A 56 -5.43 -0.70 -0.69
CA LEU A 56 -4.43 -0.45 -1.73
C LEU A 56 -5.10 -0.10 -3.07
N PHE A 57 -6.17 -0.82 -3.44
CA PHE A 57 -6.94 -0.52 -4.65
C PHE A 57 -7.63 0.84 -4.58
N TYR A 58 -8.17 1.20 -3.40
CA TYR A 58 -8.73 2.52 -3.16
C TYR A 58 -7.67 3.63 -3.34
N LEU A 59 -6.48 3.43 -2.79
CA LEU A 59 -5.36 4.37 -2.91
C LEU A 59 -4.92 4.53 -4.35
N GLY A 60 -4.76 3.42 -5.09
CA GLY A 60 -4.46 3.46 -6.51
C GLY A 60 -5.50 4.29 -7.26
N ARG A 61 -6.79 4.05 -7.03
CA ARG A 61 -7.85 4.86 -7.65
C ARG A 61 -7.73 6.34 -7.28
N GLU A 62 -7.55 6.71 -6.01
CA GLU A 62 -7.48 8.13 -5.64
C GLU A 62 -6.25 8.85 -6.20
N ILE A 63 -5.09 8.20 -6.18
CA ILE A 63 -3.84 8.78 -6.67
C ILE A 63 -3.89 8.89 -8.19
N PHE A 64 -4.26 7.81 -8.89
CA PHE A 64 -4.24 7.78 -10.36
C PHE A 64 -5.43 8.49 -11.00
N SER A 65 -6.58 8.61 -10.34
CA SER A 65 -7.72 9.38 -10.89
C SER A 65 -7.49 10.88 -10.88
N ARG A 66 -6.65 11.40 -9.95
CA ARG A 66 -6.29 12.82 -9.91
C ARG A 66 -5.25 13.20 -10.95
N SER A 67 -4.46 12.25 -11.44
CA SER A 67 -3.41 12.48 -12.44
C SER A 67 -3.94 12.60 -13.88
N CYS A 68 -5.24 12.43 -14.13
CA CYS A 68 -5.88 12.56 -15.45
C CYS A 68 -6.74 13.82 -15.63
N ALA A 69 -6.62 14.82 -14.74
CA ALA A 69 -7.34 16.09 -14.83
C ALA A 69 -6.42 17.24 -15.29
#